data_AF-A0A3Q2CNQ5-F1
#
_entry.id   AF-A0A3Q2CNQ5-F1
#
_cell.length_a   1.000
_cell.length_b   1.000
_cell.length_c   1.000
_cell.angle_alpha   90.00
_cell.angle_beta   90.00
_cell.angle_gamma   90.00
#
_symmetry.space_group_name_H-M   'P 1'
#
loop_
_entity.id
_entity.type
_entity.pdbx_description
1 polymer ?
#
loop_
_entity_poly.entity_id
_entity_poly.type
_entity_poly.pdbx_seq_one_letter_code
_entity_poly.pdbx_strand_id
1 'polypeptide(L)'
;MEQTAASRRHTMAPAPSYGAPEHHNTTLLFDSGNSLRNCSCSAPVQDCNEALANSRCRCHTVTRLALPRSGLRQPGSLAVWVRELWVLEKLLNSSMVFHLQLSFCGVKPLQSQQLVLLGLQTLRVHSAVPGAPYPSQGIRVSPLAKTASEPDSSSFHHMTFIDVEVLNGLSALKAYSIIGPPPHTFSQFFPHLMQHQPSYQSPDPVLRPT
;
A
#
# COMPACT_ATOMS: atom_id res chain seq x y z
N MET A 1 60.55 -23.29 -9.27
CA MET A 1 59.71 -22.64 -10.30
C MET A 1 58.70 -23.71 -10.72
N GLU A 2 57.39 -23.55 -10.68
CA GLU A 2 56.57 -22.37 -10.89
C GLU A 2 55.17 -22.64 -10.30
N GLN A 3 54.63 -21.72 -9.50
CA GLN A 3 53.23 -21.74 -9.05
C GLN A 3 52.40 -20.94 -10.05
N THR A 4 51.45 -21.57 -10.73
CA THR A 4 50.51 -20.87 -11.60
C THR A 4 49.28 -20.44 -10.80
N ALA A 5 49.22 -19.17 -10.44
CA ALA A 5 48.08 -18.54 -9.79
C ALA A 5 47.02 -18.16 -10.85
N ALA A 6 45.82 -18.74 -10.76
CA ALA A 6 44.68 -18.33 -11.58
C ALA A 6 43.96 -17.14 -10.92
N SER A 7 44.11 -15.96 -11.52
CA SER A 7 43.45 -14.71 -11.12
C SER A 7 41.96 -14.75 -11.51
N ARG A 8 41.07 -14.91 -10.52
CA ARG A 8 39.62 -14.71 -10.72
C ARG A 8 39.32 -13.21 -10.80
N ARG A 9 38.98 -12.72 -11.99
CA ARG A 9 38.36 -11.41 -12.14
C ARG A 9 36.95 -11.45 -11.55
N HIS A 10 36.70 -10.69 -10.49
CA HIS A 10 35.36 -10.44 -9.99
C HIS A 10 34.69 -9.39 -10.87
N THR A 11 33.82 -9.84 -11.77
CA THR A 11 32.87 -8.96 -12.47
C THR A 11 31.81 -8.55 -11.45
N MET A 12 31.88 -7.31 -10.99
CA MET A 12 30.87 -6.72 -10.12
C MET A 12 29.59 -6.56 -10.95
N ALA A 13 28.52 -7.24 -10.54
CA ALA A 13 27.21 -7.09 -11.18
C ALA A 13 26.75 -5.62 -11.08
N PRO A 14 26.19 -5.04 -12.16
CA PRO A 14 25.69 -3.68 -12.10
C PRO A 14 24.56 -3.58 -11.08
N ALA A 15 24.58 -2.51 -10.28
CA ALA A 15 23.51 -2.19 -9.36
C ALA A 15 22.18 -2.05 -10.12
N PRO A 16 21.04 -2.46 -9.54
CA PRO A 16 19.75 -2.26 -10.16
C PRO A 16 19.51 -0.77 -10.36
N SER A 17 19.50 -0.34 -11.62
CA SER A 17 19.07 0.99 -12.02
C SER A 17 17.58 1.11 -11.74
N TYR A 18 17.24 1.72 -10.61
CA TYR A 18 15.89 2.20 -10.38
C TYR A 18 15.61 3.25 -11.46
N GLY A 19 14.79 2.87 -12.45
CA GLY A 19 14.34 3.79 -13.50
C GLY A 19 13.84 5.08 -12.89
N ALA A 20 14.17 6.20 -13.53
CA ALA A 20 13.70 7.51 -13.14
C ALA A 20 12.17 7.49 -12.97
N PRO A 21 11.62 8.12 -11.91
CA PRO A 21 10.18 8.20 -11.76
C PRO A 21 9.63 8.97 -12.96
N GLU A 22 8.83 8.31 -13.80
CA GLU A 22 8.00 9.01 -14.78
C GLU A 22 7.23 10.11 -14.06
N HIS A 23 7.18 11.31 -14.65
CA HIS A 23 6.46 12.47 -14.14
C HIS A 23 4.94 12.22 -14.17
N HIS A 24 4.46 11.40 -13.24
CA HIS A 24 3.05 11.24 -12.94
C HIS A 24 2.71 12.07 -11.71
N ASN A 25 1.56 12.75 -11.76
CA ASN A 25 0.99 13.40 -10.58
C ASN A 25 0.75 12.32 -9.52
N THR A 26 1.55 12.34 -8.47
CA THR A 26 1.38 11.40 -7.35
C THR A 26 0.37 12.00 -6.38
N THR A 27 -0.63 11.20 -6.01
CA THR A 27 -1.49 11.57 -4.89
C THR A 27 -0.76 11.21 -3.60
N LEU A 28 -0.58 12.18 -2.71
CA LEU A 28 0.01 11.99 -1.39
C LEU A 28 -1.07 12.18 -0.32
N LEU A 29 -1.25 11.17 0.52
CA LEU A 29 -2.17 11.20 1.66
C LEU A 29 -1.39 11.08 2.97
N PHE A 30 -1.70 11.94 3.95
CA PHE A 30 -1.11 11.80 5.28
C PHE A 30 -2.05 12.31 6.37
N ASP A 31 -1.92 11.72 7.55
CA ASP A 31 -2.68 12.14 8.72
C ASP A 31 -2.28 13.55 9.18
N SER A 32 -3.27 14.34 9.56
CA SER A 32 -3.12 15.67 10.14
C SER A 32 -4.15 15.83 11.27
N GLY A 33 -3.92 15.08 12.35
CA GLY A 33 -4.76 15.09 13.55
C GLY A 33 -6.08 14.33 13.35
N ASN A 34 -7.21 15.02 13.36
CA ASN A 34 -8.52 14.37 13.14
C ASN A 34 -8.97 14.40 11.66
N SER A 35 -8.01 14.62 10.76
CA SER A 35 -8.25 14.84 9.34
C SER A 35 -7.12 14.25 8.49
N LEU A 36 -7.39 14.06 7.21
CA LEU A 36 -6.44 13.59 6.23
C LEU A 36 -6.06 14.75 5.31
N ARG A 37 -4.77 14.98 5.10
CA ARG A 37 -4.28 15.86 4.02
C ARG A 37 -4.22 15.06 2.74
N ASN A 38 -4.88 15.57 1.71
CA ASN A 38 -4.85 15.02 0.37
C ASN A 38 -4.14 16.01 -0.55
N CYS A 39 -3.01 15.59 -1.10
CA CYS A 39 -2.11 16.44 -1.84
C CYS A 39 -1.90 15.88 -3.25
N SER A 40 -1.97 16.76 -4.25
CA SER A 40 -1.49 16.46 -5.60
C SER A 40 -0.11 17.07 -5.78
N CYS A 41 0.89 16.21 -6.02
CA CYS A 41 2.29 16.58 -6.15
C CYS A 41 2.80 16.27 -7.57
N SER A 42 3.47 17.23 -8.21
CA SER A 42 4.08 17.06 -9.54
C SER A 42 5.46 16.37 -9.51
N ALA A 43 6.03 16.23 -8.32
CA ALA A 43 7.30 15.56 -8.07
C ALA A 43 7.25 14.83 -6.72
N PRO A 44 8.08 13.79 -6.52
CA PRO A 44 8.21 13.13 -5.22
C PRO A 44 8.60 14.12 -4.11
N VAL A 45 7.98 13.96 -2.95
CA VAL A 45 8.30 14.73 -1.73
C VAL A 45 9.08 13.81 -0.79
N GLN A 46 10.05 14.37 -0.06
CA GLN A 46 10.75 13.63 0.99
C GLN A 46 9.74 13.09 2.00
N ASP A 47 9.81 11.79 2.27
CA ASP A 47 8.89 11.12 3.18
C ASP A 47 8.89 11.76 4.57
N CYS A 48 7.71 11.80 5.19
CA CYS A 48 7.48 12.33 6.52
C CYS A 48 7.78 13.85 6.70
N ASN A 49 7.94 14.61 5.61
CA ASN A 49 8.15 16.06 5.64
C ASN A 49 6.88 16.83 5.24
N GLU A 50 5.99 17.06 6.21
CA GLU A 50 4.70 17.73 5.98
C GLU A 50 4.85 19.19 5.54
N ALA A 51 5.82 19.92 6.08
CA ALA A 51 6.07 21.31 5.70
C ALA A 51 6.48 21.41 4.22
N LEU A 52 7.29 20.45 3.75
CA LEU A 52 7.67 20.36 2.35
C LEU A 52 6.50 19.97 1.46
N ALA A 53 5.67 19.00 1.88
CA ALA A 53 4.48 18.61 1.14
C ALA A 53 3.50 19.79 0.99
N ASN A 54 3.22 20.51 2.08
CA ASN A 54 2.31 21.65 2.08
C ASN A 54 2.80 22.83 1.22
N SER A 55 4.11 22.98 1.05
CA SER A 55 4.69 24.07 0.24
C SER A 55 4.87 23.72 -1.24
N ARG A 56 5.05 22.43 -1.57
CA ARG A 56 5.31 21.97 -2.96
C ARG A 56 4.11 21.35 -3.65
N CYS A 57 3.09 20.95 -2.91
CA CYS A 57 1.92 20.27 -3.46
C CYS A 57 0.64 21.07 -3.26
N ARG A 58 -0.36 20.77 -4.09
CA ARG A 58 -1.71 21.30 -3.91
C ARG A 58 -2.46 20.42 -2.91
N CYS A 59 -2.50 20.85 -1.66
CA CYS A 59 -3.09 20.11 -0.55
C CYS A 59 -4.44 20.66 -0.12
N HIS A 60 -5.37 19.76 0.17
CA HIS A 60 -6.65 20.06 0.81
C HIS A 60 -6.87 19.10 1.98
N THR A 61 -7.72 19.50 2.92
CA THR A 61 -8.02 18.71 4.11
C THR A 61 -9.36 18.00 3.94
N VAL A 62 -9.38 16.71 4.22
CA VAL A 62 -10.57 15.85 4.20
C VAL A 62 -10.81 15.35 5.62
N THR A 63 -12.03 15.49 6.13
CA THR A 63 -12.36 14.99 7.47
C THR A 63 -12.41 13.47 7.48
N ARG A 64 -12.02 12.85 8.61
CA ARG A 64 -12.03 11.38 8.73
C ARG A 64 -13.42 10.76 8.50
N LEU A 65 -14.48 11.50 8.83
CA LEU A 65 -15.87 11.07 8.63
C LEU A 65 -16.29 11.04 7.16
N ALA A 66 -15.66 11.85 6.31
CA ALA A 66 -15.94 11.91 4.88
C ALA A 66 -15.20 10.82 4.07
N LEU A 67 -14.37 10.01 4.73
CA LEU A 67 -13.61 8.96 4.04
C LEU A 67 -14.53 7.79 3.64
N PRO A 68 -14.31 7.21 2.44
CA PRO A 68 -15.10 6.08 1.98
C PRO A 68 -14.88 4.88 2.89
N ARG A 69 -15.98 4.28 3.37
CA ARG A 69 -15.94 3.07 4.21
C ARG A 69 -15.46 1.82 3.45
N SER A 70 -15.54 1.85 2.12
CA SER A 70 -15.15 0.76 1.22
C SER A 70 -13.70 0.87 0.71
N GLY A 71 -12.90 1.75 1.31
CA GLY A 71 -11.55 2.07 0.87
C GLY A 71 -11.52 2.97 -0.37
N LEU A 72 -10.33 3.30 -0.81
CA LEU A 72 -10.09 4.12 -1.99
C LEU A 72 -10.37 3.34 -3.29
N ARG A 73 -10.74 4.09 -4.33
CA ARG A 73 -10.92 3.60 -5.71
C ARG A 73 -10.07 4.45 -6.65
N GLN A 74 -8.76 4.44 -6.42
CA GLN A 74 -7.79 5.23 -7.17
C GLN A 74 -6.82 4.29 -7.90
N PRO A 75 -7.05 3.97 -9.17
CA PRO A 75 -6.19 3.05 -9.94
C PRO A 75 -4.80 3.64 -10.27
N GLY A 76 -4.37 4.74 -9.64
CA GLY A 76 -3.13 5.45 -9.95
C GLY A 76 -2.00 5.21 -8.96
N SER A 77 -1.02 6.11 -8.98
CA SER A 77 0.09 6.19 -8.02
C SER A 77 -0.33 6.93 -6.76
N LEU A 78 -0.21 6.24 -5.64
CA LEU A 78 -0.60 6.72 -4.32
C LEU A 78 0.58 6.57 -3.36
N ALA A 79 0.96 7.68 -2.72
CA ALA A 79 1.86 7.71 -1.59
C ALA A 79 1.06 7.97 -0.31
N VAL A 80 1.35 7.22 0.75
CA VAL A 80 0.67 7.36 2.04
C VAL A 80 1.70 7.42 3.15
N TRP A 81 1.67 8.50 3.92
CA TRP A 81 2.45 8.60 5.14
C TRP A 81 1.60 8.21 6.34
N VAL A 82 2.09 7.21 7.07
CA VAL A 82 1.37 6.53 8.14
C VAL A 82 1.97 6.94 9.46
N ARG A 83 1.19 7.66 10.28
CA ARG A 83 1.53 7.95 11.68
C ARG A 83 0.81 7.03 12.65
N GLU A 84 -0.42 6.66 12.29
CA GLU A 84 -1.32 5.85 13.10
C GLU A 84 -1.94 4.71 12.28
N LEU A 85 -2.25 3.61 12.97
CA LEU A 85 -2.77 2.39 12.35
C LEU A 85 -4.10 2.60 11.62
N TRP A 86 -4.91 3.57 12.07
CA TRP A 86 -6.22 3.83 11.49
C TRP A 86 -6.17 4.16 9.99
N VAL A 87 -5.07 4.77 9.52
CA VAL A 87 -4.87 5.08 8.10
C VAL A 87 -4.83 3.78 7.30
N LEU A 88 -4.16 2.75 7.80
CA LEU A 88 -4.14 1.45 7.12
C LEU A 88 -5.52 0.79 7.18
N GLU A 89 -6.15 0.76 8.36
CA GLU A 89 -7.42 0.05 8.59
C GLU A 89 -8.62 0.67 7.88
N LYS A 90 -8.76 2.00 7.94
CA LYS A 90 -9.97 2.69 7.43
C LYS A 90 -9.79 3.25 6.03
N LEU A 91 -8.60 3.73 5.69
CA LEU A 91 -8.37 4.37 4.39
C LEU A 91 -7.94 3.33 3.35
N LEU A 92 -6.98 2.46 3.68
CA LEU A 92 -6.35 1.58 2.69
C LEU A 92 -6.92 0.18 2.63
N ASN A 93 -7.47 -0.35 3.71
CA ASN A 93 -7.99 -1.71 3.69
C ASN A 93 -9.10 -1.85 2.63
N SER A 94 -9.01 -2.89 1.80
CA SER A 94 -9.90 -3.14 0.65
C SER A 94 -9.91 -2.04 -0.42
N SER A 95 -8.87 -1.20 -0.46
CA SER A 95 -8.71 -0.18 -1.50
C SER A 95 -8.22 -0.77 -2.81
N MET A 96 -8.66 -0.18 -3.92
CA MET A 96 -8.13 -0.45 -5.25
C MET A 96 -7.07 0.59 -5.59
N VAL A 97 -5.82 0.14 -5.69
CA VAL A 97 -4.62 0.96 -5.97
C VAL A 97 -3.60 0.16 -6.75
N PHE A 98 -3.02 0.74 -7.80
CA PHE A 98 -2.07 0.01 -8.66
C PHE A 98 -0.63 0.19 -8.21
N HIS A 99 -0.24 1.41 -7.85
CA HIS A 99 1.11 1.71 -7.37
C HIS A 99 1.02 2.37 -6.00
N LEU A 100 1.52 1.69 -4.97
CA LEU A 100 1.45 2.16 -3.60
C LEU A 100 2.84 2.36 -3.01
N GLN A 101 3.08 3.52 -2.43
CA GLN A 101 4.19 3.79 -1.54
C GLN A 101 3.66 4.05 -0.13
N LEU A 102 4.09 3.23 0.84
CA LEU A 102 3.77 3.41 2.25
C LEU A 102 5.03 3.88 2.97
N SER A 103 4.93 4.99 3.70
CA SER A 103 6.04 5.48 4.51
C SER A 103 5.60 5.63 5.95
N PHE A 104 6.27 4.95 6.87
CA PHE A 104 5.95 5.02 8.28
C PHE A 104 6.65 6.20 8.94
N CYS A 105 5.85 7.14 9.43
CA CYS A 105 6.25 8.42 10.04
C CYS A 105 5.85 8.51 11.52
N GLY A 106 5.37 7.42 12.10
CA GLY A 106 5.01 7.33 13.51
C GLY A 106 6.22 7.05 14.40
N VAL A 107 6.02 7.22 15.71
CA VAL A 107 7.06 6.97 16.72
C VAL A 107 6.84 5.65 17.47
N LYS A 108 5.62 5.09 17.44
CA LYS A 108 5.27 3.83 18.09
C LYS A 108 5.24 2.71 17.06
N PRO A 109 5.88 1.57 17.31
CA PRO A 109 5.83 0.46 16.35
C PRO A 109 4.39 0.02 16.10
N LEU A 110 4.10 -0.34 14.86
CA LEU A 110 2.82 -0.93 14.46
C LEU A 110 2.80 -2.39 14.89
N GLN A 111 1.66 -2.84 15.41
CA GLN A 111 1.43 -4.26 15.68
C GLN A 111 1.12 -5.00 14.38
N SER A 112 1.46 -6.29 14.32
CA SER A 112 1.14 -7.13 13.16
C SER A 112 -0.37 -7.20 12.94
N GLN A 113 -0.77 -6.88 11.72
CA GLN A 113 -2.14 -6.88 11.21
C GLN A 113 -2.05 -7.04 9.69
N GLN A 114 -3.07 -7.64 9.08
CA GLN A 114 -3.11 -7.78 7.63
C GLN A 114 -3.80 -6.59 6.98
N LEU A 115 -3.11 -5.96 6.02
CA LEU A 115 -3.67 -5.01 5.08
C LEU A 115 -4.05 -5.73 3.79
N VAL A 116 -5.29 -5.54 3.34
CA VAL A 116 -5.79 -6.06 2.06
C VAL A 116 -5.82 -4.94 1.04
N LEU A 117 -5.23 -5.18 -0.14
CA LEU A 117 -5.28 -4.28 -1.28
C LEU A 117 -5.78 -5.01 -2.53
N LEU A 118 -6.39 -4.26 -3.44
CA LEU A 118 -6.94 -4.75 -4.69
C LEU A 118 -6.20 -4.12 -5.88
N GLY A 119 -5.87 -4.93 -6.89
CA GLY A 119 -5.25 -4.47 -8.14
C GLY A 119 -3.78 -4.03 -8.01
N LEU A 120 -3.12 -4.31 -6.88
CA LEU A 120 -1.77 -3.85 -6.62
C LEU A 120 -0.77 -4.43 -7.62
N GLN A 121 0.02 -3.57 -8.25
CA GLN A 121 1.07 -3.93 -9.20
C GLN A 121 2.45 -3.72 -8.61
N THR A 122 2.66 -2.62 -7.87
CA THR A 122 3.91 -2.31 -7.19
C THR A 122 3.65 -1.80 -5.79
N LEU A 123 4.41 -2.30 -4.83
CA LEU A 123 4.43 -1.83 -3.46
C LEU A 123 5.84 -1.35 -3.12
N ARG A 124 5.95 -0.16 -2.56
CA ARG A 124 7.15 0.35 -1.90
C ARG A 124 6.83 0.63 -0.44
N VAL A 125 7.73 0.27 0.44
CA VAL A 125 7.62 0.50 1.89
C VAL A 125 8.87 1.23 2.33
N HIS A 126 8.69 2.32 3.06
CA HIS A 126 9.73 3.06 3.72
C HIS A 126 9.45 3.13 5.24
N SER A 127 10.46 2.84 6.05
CA SER A 127 10.43 3.02 7.50
C SER A 127 11.35 4.18 7.86
N ALA A 128 10.79 5.23 8.47
CA ALA A 128 11.58 6.33 9.03
C ALA A 128 12.09 6.02 10.46
N VAL A 129 11.94 4.78 10.95
CA VAL A 129 12.42 4.38 12.27
C VAL A 129 13.96 4.38 12.28
N PRO A 130 14.61 5.14 13.18
CA PRO A 130 16.07 5.18 13.25
C PRO A 130 16.68 3.80 13.48
N GLY A 131 17.68 3.44 12.67
CA GLY A 131 18.39 2.16 12.79
C GLY A 131 17.62 0.95 12.26
N ALA A 132 16.49 1.13 11.57
CA ALA A 132 15.76 0.03 10.95
C ALA A 132 16.68 -0.74 9.97
N PRO A 133 16.79 -2.08 10.09
CA PRO A 133 17.64 -2.88 9.21
C PRO A 133 17.17 -2.88 7.75
N TYR A 134 15.86 -2.70 7.52
CA TYR A 134 15.28 -2.64 6.20
C TYR A 134 14.45 -1.36 6.01
N PRO A 135 15.12 -0.19 5.85
CA PRO A 135 14.46 1.11 5.85
C PRO A 135 13.68 1.39 4.55
N SER A 136 14.06 0.78 3.43
CA SER A 136 13.39 0.97 2.14
C SER A 136 13.35 -0.33 1.38
N GLN A 137 12.15 -0.74 0.98
CA GLN A 137 11.89 -2.02 0.34
C GLN A 137 10.83 -1.87 -0.74
N GLY A 138 10.80 -2.78 -1.71
CA GLY A 138 9.74 -2.79 -2.70
C GLY A 138 9.61 -4.12 -3.42
N ILE A 139 8.40 -4.41 -3.86
CA ILE A 139 8.05 -5.61 -4.60
C ILE A 139 7.13 -5.26 -5.76
N ARG A 140 7.30 -5.98 -6.87
CA ARG A 140 6.37 -5.97 -7.99
C ARG A 140 5.49 -7.22 -7.89
N VAL A 141 4.19 -7.00 -7.81
CA VAL A 141 3.17 -8.04 -7.57
C VAL A 141 2.58 -8.56 -8.89
N SER A 142 2.70 -7.79 -9.98
CA SER A 142 2.13 -8.16 -11.28
C SER A 142 2.63 -9.53 -11.79
N PRO A 143 1.76 -10.34 -12.41
CA PRO A 143 2.20 -11.53 -13.14
C PRO A 143 3.02 -11.09 -14.35
N LEU A 144 4.12 -11.79 -14.62
CA LEU A 144 4.90 -11.63 -15.84
C LEU A 144 3.98 -11.86 -17.05
N ALA A 145 4.05 -10.95 -18.02
CA ALA A 145 3.26 -10.82 -19.26
C ALA A 145 2.41 -12.02 -19.73
N LYS A 146 1.14 -11.71 -20.04
CA LYS A 146 0.23 -12.33 -21.01
C LYS A 146 0.91 -13.33 -21.98
N THR A 147 0.74 -14.63 -21.74
CA THR A 147 0.64 -15.57 -22.86
C THR A 147 -0.73 -15.39 -23.52
N ALA A 148 -0.73 -15.26 -24.85
CA ALA A 148 -1.90 -15.05 -25.67
C ALA A 148 -3.01 -16.08 -25.39
N SER A 149 -4.26 -15.65 -25.61
CA SER A 149 -5.54 -16.36 -25.42
C SER A 149 -5.87 -16.77 -23.98
N GLU A 150 -6.66 -15.93 -23.29
CA GLU A 150 -7.66 -16.34 -22.27
C GLU A 150 -8.48 -15.09 -21.85
N PRO A 151 -9.74 -15.27 -21.39
CA PRO A 151 -10.88 -14.39 -21.63
C PRO A 151 -10.86 -13.10 -20.82
N ASP A 152 -11.62 -12.12 -21.32
CA ASP A 152 -11.90 -10.79 -20.77
C ASP A 152 -11.45 -10.58 -19.31
N SER A 153 -10.25 -10.00 -19.20
CA SER A 153 -9.53 -9.62 -17.98
C SER A 153 -10.24 -8.61 -17.06
N SER A 154 -11.55 -8.38 -17.25
CA SER A 154 -12.37 -7.46 -16.47
C SER A 154 -13.01 -8.10 -15.23
N SER A 155 -13.00 -9.44 -15.11
CA SER A 155 -13.72 -10.17 -14.06
C SER A 155 -12.84 -10.69 -12.90
N PHE A 156 -11.52 -10.80 -13.11
CA PHE A 156 -10.59 -11.23 -12.07
C PHE A 156 -9.92 -10.04 -11.40
N HIS A 157 -9.88 -10.03 -10.08
CA HIS A 157 -9.22 -8.97 -9.32
C HIS A 157 -8.06 -9.57 -8.51
N HIS A 158 -6.87 -8.98 -8.65
CA HIS A 158 -5.73 -9.32 -7.82
C HIS A 158 -5.97 -8.80 -6.41
N MET A 159 -5.90 -9.67 -5.41
CA MET A 159 -5.97 -9.29 -4.01
C MET A 159 -4.61 -9.56 -3.38
N THR A 160 -4.05 -8.56 -2.71
CA THR A 160 -2.72 -8.61 -2.11
C THR A 160 -2.82 -8.42 -0.61
N PHE A 161 -2.16 -9.31 0.13
CA PHE A 161 -2.04 -9.27 1.59
C PHE A 161 -0.65 -8.79 1.98
N ILE A 162 -0.61 -7.82 2.88
CA ILE A 162 0.62 -7.25 3.42
C ILE A 162 0.52 -7.27 4.94
N ASP A 163 1.54 -7.79 5.61
CA ASP A 163 1.67 -7.61 7.06
C ASP A 163 2.16 -6.19 7.34
N VAL A 164 1.37 -5.40 8.09
CA VAL A 164 1.70 -4.00 8.39
C VAL A 164 2.94 -3.86 9.27
N GLU A 165 3.38 -4.91 9.98
CA GLU A 165 4.60 -4.85 10.80
C GLU A 165 5.85 -4.56 9.95
N VAL A 166 5.81 -4.81 8.62
CA VAL A 166 6.88 -4.46 7.69
C VAL A 166 7.25 -2.97 7.73
N LEU A 167 6.28 -2.10 8.06
CA LEU A 167 6.48 -0.66 8.19
C LEU A 167 7.39 -0.27 9.36
N ASN A 168 7.59 -1.16 10.34
CA ASN A 168 8.58 -0.96 11.39
C ASN A 168 10.02 -1.11 10.86
N GLY A 169 10.20 -1.71 9.68
CA GLY A 169 11.50 -1.93 9.05
C GLY A 169 12.35 -3.02 9.70
N LEU A 170 11.76 -3.81 10.60
CA LEU A 170 12.43 -4.90 11.34
C LEU A 170 12.46 -6.22 10.55
N SER A 171 11.62 -6.36 9.53
CA SER A 171 11.50 -7.58 8.73
C SER A 171 11.54 -7.26 7.23
N ALA A 172 11.95 -8.27 6.45
CA ALA A 172 11.88 -8.19 4.99
C ALA A 172 10.42 -8.23 4.52
N LEU A 173 10.10 -7.43 3.51
CA LEU A 173 8.79 -7.30 2.91
C LEU A 173 8.39 -8.62 2.25
N LYS A 174 7.23 -9.12 2.67
CA LYS A 174 6.54 -10.25 2.05
C LYS A 174 5.14 -9.79 1.67
N ALA A 175 4.73 -10.11 0.45
CA ALA A 175 3.39 -9.87 -0.04
C ALA A 175 2.91 -11.13 -0.76
N TYR A 176 1.67 -11.52 -0.47
CA TYR A 176 1.01 -12.65 -1.11
C TYR A 176 -0.12 -12.12 -1.96
N SER A 177 -0.19 -12.52 -3.23
CA SER A 177 -1.28 -12.11 -4.12
C SER A 177 -2.02 -13.31 -4.66
N ILE A 178 -3.34 -13.22 -4.65
CA ILE A 178 -4.25 -14.21 -5.23
C ILE A 178 -4.99 -13.59 -6.42
N ILE A 179 -5.32 -14.43 -7.40
CA ILE A 179 -6.22 -14.10 -8.50
C ILE A 179 -7.53 -14.83 -8.22
N GLY A 180 -8.64 -14.12 -8.20
CA GLY A 180 -9.92 -14.72 -7.88
C GLY A 180 -11.12 -13.94 -8.39
N PRO A 181 -12.33 -14.48 -8.17
CA PRO A 181 -13.58 -13.88 -8.62
C PRO A 181 -13.80 -12.50 -7.97
N PRO A 182 -14.78 -11.71 -8.43
CA PRO A 182 -14.97 -10.33 -7.97
C PRO A 182 -15.04 -10.17 -6.44
N PRO A 183 -14.62 -9.02 -5.87
CA PRO A 183 -14.44 -8.83 -4.44
C PRO A 183 -15.61 -9.22 -3.54
N HIS A 184 -16.83 -9.03 -4.04
CA HIS A 184 -18.06 -9.34 -3.32
C HIS A 184 -18.30 -10.84 -3.10
N THR A 185 -17.62 -11.71 -3.85
CA THR A 185 -17.69 -13.17 -3.69
C THR A 185 -16.61 -13.72 -2.74
N PHE A 186 -15.59 -12.93 -2.37
CA PHE A 186 -14.47 -13.43 -1.58
C PHE A 186 -14.83 -13.86 -0.17
N SER A 187 -15.83 -13.26 0.46
CA SER A 187 -16.27 -13.70 1.78
C SER A 187 -16.70 -15.17 1.78
N GLN A 188 -17.09 -15.72 0.62
CA GLN A 188 -17.44 -17.12 0.44
C GLN A 188 -16.19 -18.02 0.39
N PHE A 189 -15.09 -17.53 -0.18
CA PHE A 189 -13.84 -18.30 -0.35
C PHE A 189 -12.84 -18.07 0.78
N PHE A 190 -12.93 -16.93 1.46
CA PHE A 190 -12.03 -16.49 2.51
C PHE A 190 -12.81 -15.87 3.69
N PRO A 191 -13.64 -16.67 4.39
CA PRO A 191 -14.56 -16.19 5.42
C PRO A 191 -13.86 -15.50 6.60
N HIS A 192 -12.61 -15.85 6.86
CA HIS A 192 -11.82 -15.27 7.95
C HIS A 192 -11.16 -13.93 7.60
N LEU A 193 -11.07 -13.56 6.32
CA LEU A 193 -10.39 -12.33 5.90
C LEU A 193 -11.23 -11.06 6.08
N MET A 194 -12.55 -11.20 6.27
CA MET A 194 -13.49 -10.07 6.40
C MET A 194 -14.04 -9.89 7.83
N GLN A 195 -13.43 -10.53 8.84
CA GLN A 195 -13.94 -10.55 10.22
C GLN A 195 -13.94 -9.20 10.96
N HIS A 196 -13.64 -8.08 10.29
CA HIS A 196 -13.75 -6.72 10.83
C HIS A 196 -14.88 -5.87 10.20
N GLN A 197 -15.96 -6.49 9.73
CA GLN A 197 -17.23 -5.77 9.62
C GLN A 197 -17.85 -5.66 11.01
N PRO A 198 -18.00 -4.46 11.61
CA PRO A 198 -18.95 -4.31 12.70
C PRO A 198 -20.31 -4.73 12.16
N SER A 199 -20.93 -5.68 12.85
CA SER A 199 -22.29 -6.14 12.56
C SER A 199 -23.19 -4.93 12.37
N TYR A 200 -23.75 -4.78 11.16
CA TYR A 200 -24.93 -3.94 10.96
C TYR A 200 -26.05 -4.61 11.75
N GLN A 201 -26.28 -4.19 12.99
CA GLN A 201 -27.58 -4.37 13.60
C GLN A 201 -28.54 -3.51 12.78
N SER A 202 -29.38 -4.18 11.99
CA SER A 202 -30.56 -3.56 11.41
C SER A 202 -31.35 -2.93 12.56
N PRO A 203 -31.77 -1.65 12.48
CA PRO A 203 -32.73 -1.13 13.44
C PRO A 203 -34.02 -1.95 13.32
N ASP A 204 -34.53 -2.41 14.47
CA ASP A 204 -35.80 -3.12 14.57
C ASP A 204 -36.93 -2.34 13.88
N PRO A 205 -37.87 -3.02 13.21
CA PRO A 205 -39.04 -2.35 12.68
C PRO A 205 -39.86 -1.76 13.84
N VAL A 206 -39.87 -0.44 13.92
CA VAL A 206 -40.72 0.33 14.83
C VAL A 206 -42.18 -0.08 14.59
N LEU A 207 -42.80 -0.72 15.59
CA LEU A 207 -44.24 -0.93 15.64
C LEU A 207 -44.93 0.43 15.52
N ARG A 208 -45.76 0.60 14.47
CA ARG A 208 -46.75 1.68 14.40
C ARG A 208 -47.88 1.37 15.40
N PRO A 209 -48.25 2.31 16.29
CA PRO A 209 -49.52 2.22 16.99
C PRO A 209 -50.66 2.57 16.03
N THR A 210 -51.70 1.75 16.07
CA THR A 210 -53.05 2.03 15.53
C THR A 210 -53.76 3.09 16.33
#